data_AF-A0A914WDQ7-F1
#
_entry.id   AF-A0A914WDQ7-F1
#
_cell.length_a   1.000
_cell.length_b   1.000
_cell.length_c   1.000
_cell.angle_alpha   90.00
_cell.angle_beta   90.00
_cell.angle_gamma   90.00
#
_symmetry.space_group_name_H-M   'P 1'
#
loop_
_entity.id
_entity.type
_entity.pdbx_description
1 polymer ?
#
loop_
_entity_poly.entity_id
_entity_poly.type
_entity_poly.pdbx_seq_one_letter_code
_entity_poly.pdbx_strand_id
1 'polypeptide(L)'
;MLTGTITTHIIAVYAPTEVSADDAKDNFYTKLQDTVDTIPKKDLILLAGDFNAHVGASRTGWEMTLGNFGRGDTNNNGLHLLSFATANGLLIGNSLFQHPCKHQITWRAPNGKDTILDTMDKVDEEEQQISNAINACATKLCPNVRQRTQTWISDSSLDLIDQRKQAKLVNFTWYRELSLEICQQLKAE
;
A
#
# COMPACT_ATOMS: atom_id res chain seq x y z
N MET A 1 -29.51 -11.00 18.62
CA MET A 1 -28.66 -10.79 17.43
C MET A 1 -28.95 -9.39 16.91
N LEU A 2 -27.94 -8.56 16.67
CA LEU A 2 -28.16 -7.28 16.00
C LEU A 2 -28.48 -7.59 14.53
N THR A 3 -29.76 -7.61 14.19
CA THR A 3 -30.23 -7.71 12.80
C THR A 3 -30.22 -6.30 12.21
N GLY A 4 -29.34 -6.06 11.25
CA GLY A 4 -29.29 -4.81 10.50
C GLY A 4 -28.43 -4.98 9.26
N THR A 5 -28.87 -4.40 8.13
CA THR A 5 -28.05 -4.24 6.93
C THR A 5 -27.27 -2.94 7.05
N ILE A 6 -25.94 -3.03 6.95
CA ILE A 6 -25.05 -1.87 6.83
C ILE A 6 -24.79 -1.66 5.34
N THR A 7 -25.18 -0.49 4.83
CA THR A 7 -24.82 -0.07 3.48
C THR A 7 -23.40 0.49 3.51
N THR A 8 -22.58 0.11 2.53
CA THR A 8 -21.21 0.61 2.38
C THR A 8 -21.08 1.36 1.07
N HIS A 9 -20.52 2.57 1.14
CA HIS A 9 -20.22 3.41 -0.01
C HIS A 9 -18.71 3.41 -0.24
N ILE A 10 -18.30 3.06 -1.45
CA ILE A 10 -16.88 3.07 -1.85
C ILE A 10 -16.69 4.19 -2.86
N ILE A 11 -15.84 5.15 -2.51
CA ILE A 11 -15.51 6.28 -3.38
C ILE A 11 -14.06 6.11 -3.83
N ALA A 12 -13.87 5.99 -5.15
CA ALA A 12 -12.56 5.95 -5.77
C ALA A 12 -12.10 7.38 -6.11
N VAL A 13 -10.88 7.74 -5.70
CA VAL A 13 -10.34 9.09 -5.91
C VAL A 13 -8.96 9.10 -6.58
N TYR A 14 -8.69 10.19 -7.28
CA TYR A 14 -7.35 10.57 -7.72
C TYR A 14 -7.18 12.07 -7.46
N ALA A 15 -6.45 12.43 -6.41
CA ALA A 15 -6.27 13.83 -6.00
C ALA A 15 -5.23 14.55 -6.87
N PRO A 16 -5.26 15.90 -6.95
CA PRO A 16 -4.20 16.66 -7.60
C PRO A 16 -2.82 16.40 -6.98
N THR A 17 -1.77 16.51 -7.80
CA THR A 17 -0.38 16.36 -7.35
C THR A 17 0.05 17.52 -6.45
N GLU A 18 1.14 17.34 -5.69
CA GLU A 18 1.66 18.37 -4.77
C GLU A 18 1.94 19.72 -5.48
N VAL A 19 2.39 19.67 -6.74
CA VAL A 19 2.70 20.85 -7.57
C VAL A 19 1.48 21.48 -8.25
N SER A 20 0.30 20.90 -8.09
CA SER A 20 -0.94 21.47 -8.63
C SER A 20 -1.29 22.77 -7.91
N ALA A 21 -1.97 23.69 -8.61
CA ALA A 21 -2.44 24.94 -8.03
C ALA A 21 -3.41 24.70 -6.87
N ASP A 22 -3.40 25.59 -5.87
CA ASP A 22 -4.22 25.45 -4.67
C ASP A 22 -5.73 25.45 -5.01
N ASP A 23 -6.17 26.27 -5.96
CA ASP A 23 -7.56 26.26 -6.47
C ASP A 23 -7.99 24.86 -6.96
N ALA A 24 -7.08 24.08 -7.55
CA ALA A 24 -7.38 22.72 -8.00
C ALA A 24 -7.53 21.75 -6.83
N LYS A 25 -6.72 21.90 -5.78
CA LYS A 25 -6.81 21.11 -4.54
C LYS A 25 -8.09 21.46 -3.79
N ASP A 26 -8.42 22.74 -3.67
CA ASP A 26 -9.63 23.22 -2.99
C ASP A 26 -10.89 22.71 -3.71
N ASN A 27 -10.93 22.79 -5.04
CA ASN A 27 -12.03 22.26 -5.82
C ASN A 27 -12.18 20.73 -5.67
N PHE A 28 -11.06 20.00 -5.60
CA PHE A 28 -11.08 18.56 -5.33
C PHE A 28 -11.70 18.24 -3.97
N TYR A 29 -11.23 18.88 -2.89
CA TYR A 29 -11.74 18.62 -1.54
C TYR A 29 -13.18 19.11 -1.34
N THR A 30 -13.58 20.20 -2.01
CA THR A 30 -14.98 20.68 -2.01
C THR A 30 -15.90 19.61 -2.60
N LYS A 31 -15.58 19.10 -3.80
CA LYS A 31 -16.39 18.04 -4.44
C LYS A 31 -16.41 16.74 -3.64
N LEU A 32 -15.28 16.39 -3.03
CA LEU A 32 -15.20 15.21 -2.17
C LEU A 32 -16.09 15.38 -0.93
N GLN A 33 -16.09 16.56 -0.31
CA GLN A 33 -16.96 16.87 0.82
C GLN A 33 -18.44 16.80 0.42
N ASP A 34 -18.83 17.43 -0.70
CA ASP A 34 -20.20 17.38 -1.20
C ASP A 34 -20.66 15.93 -1.39
N THR A 35 -19.78 15.06 -1.89
CA THR A 35 -20.07 13.65 -2.08
C THR A 35 -20.26 12.93 -0.74
N VAL A 36 -19.37 13.15 0.22
CA VAL A 36 -19.46 12.56 1.57
C VAL A 36 -20.72 13.04 2.30
N ASP A 37 -21.10 14.30 2.15
CA ASP A 37 -22.29 14.89 2.76
C ASP A 37 -23.60 14.28 2.23
N THR A 38 -23.60 13.72 1.03
CA THR A 38 -24.76 12.99 0.50
C THR A 38 -24.98 11.62 1.18
N ILE A 39 -23.96 11.08 1.84
CA ILE A 39 -24.01 9.74 2.42
C ILE A 39 -24.64 9.77 3.82
N PRO A 40 -25.64 8.92 4.10
CA PRO A 40 -26.22 8.83 5.44
C PRO A 40 -25.16 8.48 6.50
N LYS A 41 -25.14 9.21 7.63
CA LYS A 41 -24.16 8.99 8.72
C LYS A 41 -24.15 7.59 9.35
N LYS A 42 -25.21 6.80 9.12
CA LYS A 42 -25.32 5.40 9.59
C LYS A 42 -24.62 4.40 8.66
N ASP A 43 -24.31 4.81 7.43
CA ASP A 43 -23.69 3.97 6.42
C ASP A 43 -22.16 4.05 6.55
N LEU A 44 -21.47 3.01 6.10
CA LEU A 44 -20.01 2.95 6.12
C LEU A 44 -19.45 3.63 4.87
N ILE A 45 -18.42 4.47 5.03
CA ILE A 45 -17.72 5.13 3.93
C ILE A 45 -16.30 4.56 3.81
N LEU A 46 -15.92 4.15 2.61
CA LEU A 46 -14.55 3.78 2.25
C LEU A 46 -14.07 4.71 1.14
N LEU A 47 -13.11 5.57 1.46
CA LEU A 47 -12.38 6.35 0.46
C LEU A 47 -11.12 5.56 0.06
N ALA A 48 -11.00 5.26 -1.22
CA ALA A 48 -9.88 4.50 -1.75
C ALA A 48 -9.31 5.19 -2.99
N GLY A 49 -8.01 5.12 -3.19
CA GLY A 49 -7.37 5.71 -4.36
C GLY A 49 -6.08 6.42 -4.00
N ASP A 50 -5.62 7.27 -4.90
CA ASP A 50 -4.38 7.99 -4.76
C ASP A 50 -4.66 9.45 -4.38
N PHE A 51 -4.31 9.81 -3.15
CA PHE A 51 -4.45 11.17 -2.65
C PHE A 51 -3.22 12.04 -2.94
N ASN A 52 -2.17 11.51 -3.58
CA ASN A 52 -0.91 12.21 -3.80
C ASN A 52 -0.37 12.85 -2.50
N ALA A 53 -0.55 12.17 -1.37
CA ALA A 53 -0.39 12.72 -0.03
C ALA A 53 0.55 11.86 0.83
N HIS A 54 1.43 12.52 1.56
CA HIS A 54 2.27 11.92 2.60
C HIS A 54 1.77 12.43 3.94
N VAL A 55 1.11 11.57 4.72
CA VAL A 55 0.54 11.95 6.02
C VAL A 55 1.58 11.99 7.14
N GLY A 56 2.75 11.37 6.93
CA GLY A 56 3.84 11.33 7.92
C GLY A 56 3.62 10.34 9.07
N ALA A 57 4.59 10.31 9.98
CA ALA A 57 4.54 9.51 11.22
C ALA A 57 4.05 10.31 12.45
N SER A 58 4.10 11.64 12.39
CA SER A 58 3.72 12.49 13.52
C SER A 58 2.21 12.48 13.74
N ARG A 59 1.80 11.99 14.91
CA ARG A 59 0.39 11.94 15.31
C ARG A 59 -0.11 13.17 16.06
N THR A 60 0.78 14.09 16.43
CA THR A 60 0.42 15.24 17.27
C THR A 60 -0.67 16.07 16.60
N GLY A 61 -1.86 16.14 17.22
CA GLY A 61 -3.04 16.82 16.68
C GLY A 61 -3.90 16.00 15.71
N TRP A 62 -3.51 14.74 15.43
CA TRP A 62 -4.19 13.82 14.52
C TRP A 62 -4.47 12.46 15.18
N GLU A 63 -4.47 12.38 16.51
CA GLU A 63 -4.48 11.13 17.26
C GLU A 63 -5.72 10.26 17.00
N MET A 64 -6.84 10.88 16.62
CA MET A 64 -8.09 10.19 16.30
C MET A 64 -8.21 9.78 14.83
N THR A 65 -7.29 10.21 13.97
CA THR A 65 -7.35 10.08 12.51
C THR A 65 -6.19 9.23 11.99
N LEU A 66 -5.00 9.45 12.53
CA LEU A 66 -3.75 8.79 12.12
C LEU A 66 -3.38 7.67 13.11
N GLY A 67 -3.05 6.51 12.58
CA GLY A 67 -2.59 5.35 13.33
C GLY A 67 -1.12 5.42 13.74
N ASN A 68 -0.66 4.40 14.46
CA ASN A 68 0.70 4.32 15.02
C ASN A 68 1.80 4.06 14.00
N PHE A 69 1.45 3.67 12.77
CA PHE A 69 2.39 3.13 11.79
C PHE A 69 2.50 4.02 10.55
N GLY A 70 2.21 5.32 10.68
CA GLY A 70 2.54 6.32 9.66
C GLY A 70 4.06 6.42 9.45
N ARG A 71 4.48 6.94 8.28
CA ARG A 71 5.90 7.05 7.91
C ARG A 71 6.25 8.38 7.25
N GLY A 72 7.49 8.79 7.44
CA GLY A 72 8.08 9.99 6.85
C GLY A 72 7.50 11.28 7.43
N ASP A 73 7.73 12.37 6.71
CA ASP A 73 7.21 13.69 7.03
C ASP A 73 5.90 13.96 6.29
N THR A 74 5.09 14.84 6.87
CA THR A 74 3.82 15.27 6.28
C THR A 74 4.07 16.34 5.20
N ASN A 75 3.55 16.16 3.99
CA ASN A 75 3.56 17.20 2.94
C ASN A 75 2.24 18.02 2.95
N ASN A 76 2.10 19.04 2.09
CA ASN A 76 0.90 19.88 2.11
C ASN A 76 -0.36 19.07 1.76
N ASN A 77 -0.29 18.22 0.73
CA ASN A 77 -1.40 17.31 0.40
C ASN A 77 -1.75 16.37 1.58
N GLY A 78 -0.76 15.94 2.36
CA GLY A 78 -0.93 15.19 3.60
C GLY A 78 -1.71 15.96 4.66
N LEU A 79 -1.41 17.25 4.85
CA LEU A 79 -2.15 18.11 5.77
C LEU A 79 -3.61 18.31 5.33
N HIS A 80 -3.87 18.48 4.04
CA HIS A 80 -5.24 18.55 3.52
C HIS A 80 -6.00 17.26 3.78
N LEU A 81 -5.39 16.10 3.52
CA LEU A 81 -6.00 14.80 3.77
C LEU A 81 -6.29 14.57 5.25
N LEU A 82 -5.34 14.89 6.13
CA LEU A 82 -5.50 14.78 7.58
C LEU A 82 -6.62 15.70 8.09
N SER A 83 -6.67 16.94 7.61
CA SER A 83 -7.71 17.90 7.96
C SER A 83 -9.10 17.41 7.52
N PHE A 84 -9.21 16.96 6.27
CA PHE A 84 -10.44 16.41 5.71
C PHE A 84 -10.91 15.16 6.47
N ALA A 85 -10.01 14.21 6.71
CA ALA A 85 -10.33 12.97 7.41
C ALA A 85 -10.78 13.26 8.85
N THR A 86 -10.10 14.17 9.54
CA THR A 86 -10.46 14.57 10.91
C THR A 86 -11.82 15.25 10.97
N ALA A 87 -12.10 16.18 10.05
CA ALA A 87 -13.39 16.86 9.97
C ALA A 87 -14.57 15.89 9.74
N ASN A 88 -14.32 14.78 9.04
CA ASN A 88 -15.32 13.76 8.72
C ASN A 88 -15.28 12.52 9.63
N GLY A 89 -14.44 12.50 10.67
CA GLY A 89 -14.31 11.35 11.57
C GLY A 89 -13.79 10.08 10.89
N LEU A 90 -12.97 10.22 9.86
CA LEU A 90 -12.37 9.14 9.09
C LEU A 90 -11.00 8.76 9.65
N LEU A 91 -10.58 7.51 9.40
CA LEU A 91 -9.28 6.97 9.80
C LEU A 91 -8.41 6.70 8.59
N ILE A 92 -7.10 6.98 8.70
CA ILE A 92 -6.12 6.68 7.65
C ILE A 92 -5.70 5.21 7.74
N GLY A 93 -6.35 4.35 6.97
CA GLY A 93 -6.15 2.88 7.02
C GLY A 93 -4.70 2.42 6.92
N ASN A 94 -3.91 2.99 6.01
CA ASN A 94 -2.51 2.60 5.79
C ASN A 94 -1.59 2.83 7.01
N SER A 95 -2.01 3.69 7.94
CA SER A 95 -1.25 4.00 9.16
C SER A 95 -1.69 3.19 10.38
N LEU A 96 -2.80 2.44 10.30
CA LEU A 96 -3.38 1.74 11.45
C LEU A 96 -2.67 0.43 11.79
N PHE A 97 -2.09 -0.23 10.79
CA PHE A 97 -1.53 -1.57 10.94
C PHE A 97 -0.02 -1.58 10.72
N GLN A 98 0.68 -2.35 11.54
CA GLN A 98 2.08 -2.64 11.33
C GLN A 98 2.23 -3.48 10.06
N HIS A 99 2.93 -2.94 9.08
CA HIS A 99 3.22 -3.62 7.84
C HIS A 99 4.73 -3.53 7.54
N PRO A 100 5.29 -4.49 6.79
CA PRO A 100 6.64 -4.36 6.25
C PRO A 100 6.77 -3.02 5.48
N CYS A 101 7.94 -2.38 5.54
CA CYS A 101 8.13 -1.02 4.99
C CYS A 101 7.71 -0.94 3.51
N LYS A 102 8.03 -1.97 2.72
CA LYS A 102 7.63 -2.14 1.32
C LYS A 102 6.12 -2.11 1.05
N HIS A 103 5.27 -2.32 2.06
CA HIS A 103 3.82 -2.28 1.95
C HIS A 103 3.22 -0.99 2.55
N GLN A 104 4.03 -0.18 3.24
CA GLN A 104 3.62 1.09 3.84
C GLN A 104 3.79 2.27 2.88
N ILE A 105 4.49 2.05 1.76
CA ILE A 105 4.69 3.01 0.68
C ILE A 105 3.99 2.48 -0.57
N THR A 106 3.11 3.29 -1.15
CA THR A 106 2.30 2.89 -2.32
C THR A 106 2.91 3.32 -3.66
N TRP A 107 3.92 4.19 -3.65
CA TRP A 107 4.59 4.69 -4.84
C TRP A 107 6.08 4.94 -4.58
N ARG A 108 6.93 4.61 -5.56
CA ARG A 108 8.35 4.94 -5.58
C ARG A 108 8.69 5.62 -6.90
N ALA A 109 9.55 6.64 -6.86
CA ALA A 109 9.97 7.29 -8.09
C ALA A 109 10.75 6.31 -8.98
N PRO A 110 10.54 6.32 -10.32
CA PRO A 110 11.25 5.43 -11.24
C PRO A 110 12.77 5.55 -11.22
N ASN A 111 13.28 6.68 -10.73
CA ASN A 111 14.71 6.98 -10.63
C ASN A 111 15.32 6.55 -9.28
N GLY A 112 14.53 5.97 -8.38
CA GLY A 112 14.97 5.52 -7.06
C GLY A 112 15.46 6.64 -6.14
N LYS A 113 15.08 7.89 -6.39
CA LYS A 113 15.47 9.06 -5.58
C LYS A 113 14.26 9.67 -4.91
N ASP A 114 13.64 8.93 -3.99
CA ASP A 114 12.65 9.50 -3.10
C ASP A 114 13.39 10.12 -1.92
N THR A 115 13.69 11.42 -2.04
CA THR A 115 14.68 12.17 -1.24
C THR A 115 14.37 12.21 0.28
N ILE A 116 13.23 11.69 0.71
CA ILE A 116 12.77 11.67 2.11
C ILE A 116 12.83 10.24 2.71
N LEU A 117 12.95 9.17 1.90
CA LEU A 117 12.74 7.79 2.33
C LEU A 117 13.98 6.87 2.24
N ASP A 118 15.02 7.25 1.47
CA ASP A 118 16.27 6.47 1.32
C ASP A 118 17.01 6.23 2.66
N THR A 119 16.78 7.04 3.69
CA THR A 119 17.40 6.88 5.01
C THR A 119 16.79 5.77 5.87
N MET A 120 15.67 5.16 5.46
CA MET A 120 14.94 4.15 6.23
C MET A 120 15.15 2.69 5.77
N ASP A 121 15.87 2.44 4.67
CA ASP A 121 16.17 1.10 4.15
C ASP A 121 16.97 0.21 5.13
N LYS A 122 17.64 0.80 6.13
CA LYS A 122 18.40 0.04 7.14
C LYS A 122 17.52 -0.87 8.02
N VAL A 123 16.27 -0.47 8.28
CA VAL A 123 15.32 -1.29 9.08
C VAL A 123 14.87 -2.51 8.28
N ASP A 124 14.70 -2.37 6.97
CA ASP A 124 14.38 -3.48 6.07
C ASP A 124 15.56 -4.46 5.94
N GLU A 125 16.81 -3.97 5.93
CA GLU A 125 17.99 -4.84 5.92
C GLU A 125 18.10 -5.69 7.18
N GLU A 126 17.86 -5.12 8.36
CA GLU A 126 17.86 -5.87 9.63
C GLU A 126 16.72 -6.89 9.70
N GLU A 127 15.50 -6.50 9.31
CA GLU A 127 14.36 -7.43 9.25
C GLU A 127 14.61 -8.55 8.24
N GLN A 128 15.22 -8.24 7.10
CA GLN A 128 15.62 -9.21 6.09
C GLN A 128 16.71 -10.15 6.62
N GLN A 129 17.69 -9.65 7.37
CA GLN A 129 18.72 -10.47 8.00
C GLN A 129 18.12 -11.44 9.03
N ILE A 130 17.21 -10.96 9.88
CA ILE A 130 16.51 -11.78 10.86
C ILE A 130 15.66 -12.85 10.15
N SER A 131 14.89 -12.47 9.13
CA SER A 131 14.09 -13.39 8.34
C SER A 131 14.95 -14.44 7.63
N ASN A 132 16.07 -14.03 7.03
CA ASN A 132 17.01 -14.94 6.38
C ASN A 132 17.63 -15.92 7.38
N ALA A 133 18.02 -15.44 8.57
CA ALA A 133 18.57 -16.29 9.63
C ALA A 133 17.54 -17.32 10.13
N ILE A 134 16.30 -16.89 10.36
CA ILE A 134 15.19 -17.78 10.75
C ILE A 134 14.95 -18.82 9.65
N ASN A 135 14.82 -18.40 8.40
CA ASN A 135 14.57 -19.30 7.27
C ASN A 135 15.72 -20.28 7.06
N ALA A 136 16.97 -19.85 7.21
CA ALA A 136 18.15 -20.71 7.10
C ALA A 136 18.18 -21.78 8.20
N CYS A 137 17.79 -21.43 9.43
CA CYS A 137 17.65 -22.38 10.52
C CYS A 137 16.45 -23.32 10.33
N ALA A 138 15.29 -22.77 9.94
CA ALA A 138 14.06 -23.52 9.75
C ALA A 138 14.17 -24.54 8.61
N THR A 139 14.80 -24.16 7.49
CA THR A 139 14.97 -25.06 6.32
C THR A 139 15.79 -26.31 6.67
N LYS A 140 16.69 -26.25 7.66
CA LYS A 140 17.45 -27.41 8.15
C LYS A 140 16.60 -28.39 8.94
N LEU A 141 15.57 -27.90 9.63
CA LEU A 141 14.69 -28.70 10.49
C LEU A 141 13.45 -29.19 9.73
N CYS A 142 12.89 -28.32 8.89
CA CYS A 142 11.69 -28.53 8.10
C CYS A 142 11.95 -28.00 6.69
N PRO A 143 12.32 -28.86 5.73
CA PRO A 143 12.51 -28.42 4.35
C PRO A 143 11.20 -27.87 3.79
N ASN A 144 11.27 -26.76 3.07
CA ASN A 144 10.10 -26.19 2.40
C ASN A 144 9.59 -27.15 1.32
N VAL A 145 8.46 -27.80 1.59
CA VAL A 145 7.78 -28.66 0.62
C VAL A 145 6.72 -27.83 -0.10
N ARG A 146 6.88 -27.61 -1.41
CA ARG A 146 5.83 -27.00 -2.24
C ARG A 146 4.63 -27.96 -2.32
N GLN A 147 3.53 -27.62 -1.68
CA GLN A 147 2.27 -28.34 -1.88
C GLN A 147 1.59 -27.82 -3.16
N ARG A 148 1.40 -28.71 -4.14
CA ARG A 148 0.76 -28.35 -5.42
C ARG A 148 -0.75 -28.51 -5.33
N THR A 149 -1.48 -27.44 -5.62
CA THR A 149 -2.92 -27.49 -5.91
C THR A 149 -3.20 -27.69 -7.39
N GLN A 150 -2.25 -27.35 -8.27
CA GLN A 150 -2.33 -27.50 -9.73
C GLN A 150 -1.13 -28.33 -10.21
N THR A 151 -1.37 -29.59 -10.54
CA THR A 151 -0.32 -30.55 -10.91
C THR A 151 0.23 -30.36 -12.31
N TRP A 152 -0.52 -29.67 -13.18
CA TRP A 152 -0.15 -29.42 -14.59
C TRP A 152 0.90 -28.33 -14.78
N ILE A 153 1.13 -27.48 -13.77
CA ILE A 153 2.16 -26.43 -13.83
C ILE A 153 3.53 -27.04 -13.55
N SER A 154 4.51 -26.77 -14.42
CA SER A 154 5.89 -27.26 -14.26
C SER A 154 6.65 -26.58 -13.12
N ASP A 155 7.67 -27.25 -12.58
CA ASP A 155 8.56 -26.65 -11.55
C ASP A 155 9.29 -25.41 -12.08
N SER A 156 9.64 -25.40 -13.36
CA SER A 156 10.27 -24.25 -14.02
C SER A 156 9.34 -23.03 -14.04
N SER A 157 8.05 -23.22 -14.34
CA SER A 157 7.04 -22.16 -14.27
C SER A 157 6.84 -21.65 -12.85
N LEU A 158 6.87 -22.54 -11.84
CA LEU A 158 6.79 -22.15 -10.43
C LEU A 158 8.01 -21.34 -9.97
N ASP A 159 9.21 -21.70 -10.42
CA ASP A 159 10.44 -20.97 -10.12
C ASP A 159 10.39 -19.55 -10.71
N LEU A 160 9.90 -19.40 -11.94
CA LEU A 160 9.68 -18.08 -12.53
C LEU A 160 8.64 -17.27 -11.76
N ILE A 161 7.56 -17.89 -11.29
CA ILE A 161 6.55 -17.22 -10.45
C ILE A 161 7.18 -16.72 -9.15
N ASP A 162 8.04 -17.49 -8.51
CA ASP A 162 8.73 -17.09 -7.29
C ASP A 162 9.76 -15.98 -7.57
N GLN A 163 10.52 -16.06 -8.66
CA GLN A 163 11.40 -14.97 -9.10
C GLN A 163 10.62 -13.68 -9.38
N ARG A 164 9.45 -13.76 -10.03
CA ARG A 164 8.60 -12.60 -10.30
C ARG A 164 8.10 -11.95 -9.01
N LYS A 165 7.78 -12.73 -7.97
CA LYS A 165 7.41 -12.18 -6.65
C LYS A 165 8.55 -11.37 -6.04
N GLN A 166 9.80 -11.82 -6.18
CA GLN A 166 10.97 -11.08 -5.73
C GLN A 166 11.21 -9.82 -6.58
N ALA A 167 11.11 -9.95 -7.91
CA ALA A 167 11.31 -8.85 -8.84
C ALA A 167 10.35 -7.68 -8.62
N LYS A 168 9.11 -7.95 -8.19
CA LYS A 168 8.09 -6.93 -7.90
C LYS A 168 8.57 -5.85 -6.94
N LEU A 169 9.53 -6.18 -6.06
CA LEU A 169 10.02 -5.30 -5.00
C LEU A 169 11.35 -4.60 -5.35
N VAL A 170 12.00 -5.03 -6.43
CA VAL A 170 13.39 -4.64 -6.75
C VAL A 170 13.46 -3.90 -8.09
N ASN A 171 12.81 -4.42 -9.13
CA ASN A 171 12.91 -3.87 -10.47
C ASN A 171 11.62 -4.12 -11.26
N PHE A 172 10.91 -3.03 -11.57
CA PHE A 172 9.64 -3.09 -12.28
C PHE A 172 9.77 -3.59 -13.73
N THR A 173 10.86 -3.27 -14.43
CA THR A 173 11.12 -3.76 -15.79
C THR A 173 11.30 -5.27 -15.79
N TRP A 174 12.14 -5.77 -14.88
CA TRP A 174 12.39 -7.20 -14.71
C TRP A 174 11.12 -7.97 -14.30
N TYR A 175 10.30 -7.38 -13.41
CA TYR A 175 8.99 -7.93 -13.07
C TYR A 175 8.09 -8.11 -14.31
N ARG A 176 8.07 -7.13 -15.23
CA ARG A 176 7.26 -7.22 -16.45
C ARG A 176 7.79 -8.26 -17.42
N GLU A 177 9.11 -8.37 -17.57
CA GLU A 177 9.75 -9.41 -18.39
C GLU A 177 9.39 -10.81 -17.90
N LEU A 178 9.58 -11.07 -16.60
CA LEU A 178 9.20 -12.35 -15.98
C LEU A 178 7.70 -12.62 -16.10
N SER A 179 6.85 -11.60 -16.01
CA SER A 179 5.40 -11.76 -16.20
C SER A 179 5.04 -12.16 -17.63
N LEU A 180 5.80 -11.71 -18.63
CA LEU A 180 5.60 -12.10 -20.03
C LEU A 180 6.08 -13.52 -20.27
N GLU A 181 7.25 -13.87 -19.72
CA GLU A 181 7.86 -15.20 -19.82
C GLU A 181 6.95 -16.28 -19.21
N ILE A 182 6.44 -16.05 -17.99
CA ILE A 182 5.48 -16.96 -17.34
C ILE A 182 4.23 -17.15 -18.20
N CYS A 183 3.69 -16.06 -18.78
CA CYS A 183 2.53 -16.15 -19.66
C CYS A 183 2.80 -16.93 -20.94
N GLN A 184 4.02 -16.89 -21.48
CA GLN A 184 4.42 -17.67 -22.65
C GLN A 184 4.57 -19.15 -22.27
N GLN A 185 5.22 -19.43 -21.15
CA GLN A 185 5.49 -20.79 -20.69
C GLN A 185 4.20 -21.53 -20.28
N LEU A 186 3.32 -20.87 -19.52
CA LEU A 186 2.03 -21.46 -19.14
C LEU A 186 1.07 -21.67 -20.33
N LYS A 187 1.31 -21.04 -21.48
CA LYS A 187 0.55 -21.32 -22.72
C LYS A 187 1.10 -22.51 -23.50
N ALA A 188 2.35 -22.87 -23.26
CA ALA A 188 3.02 -23.99 -23.92
C ALA A 188 2.90 -25.31 -23.12
N GLU A 189 2.50 -25.22 -21.85
CA GLU A 189 2.12 -26.33 -20.97
C GLU A 189 0.64 -26.73 -21.17
#